data_AF-A0A7V9D4S5-F1
#
_entry.id   AF-A0A7V9D4S5-F1
#
_cell.length_a   1.000
_cell.length_b   1.000
_cell.length_c   1.000
_cell.angle_alpha   90.00
_cell.angle_beta   90.00
_cell.angle_gamma   90.00
#
_symmetry.space_group_name_H-M   'P 1'
#
loop_
_entity.id
_entity.type
_entity.pdbx_description
1 polymer ?
#
loop_
_entity_poly.entity_id
_entity_poly.type
_entity_poly.pdbx_seq_one_letter_code
_entity_poly.pdbx_strand_id
1 'polypeptide(L)'
;MRRPHFEGLWRNSDFLKLWAGQTVSVFGSLITGFALPLVAILTLQASPFQVALLGVAELAPGMLFGLFAGAWVDRLRRKPLMILADLGRAALL
;
A
#
# COMPACT_ATOMS: atom_id res chain seq x y z
N MET A 1 -12.99 -7.29 -30.57
CA MET A 1 -11.74 -6.66 -30.09
C MET A 1 -12.01 -5.19 -29.79
N ARG A 2 -12.13 -4.79 -28.51
CA ARG A 2 -12.33 -3.37 -28.12
C ARG A 2 -10.95 -2.72 -27.99
N ARG A 3 -10.64 -1.73 -28.83
CA ARG A 3 -9.39 -0.95 -28.75
C ARG A 3 -9.46 0.00 -27.54
N PRO A 4 -8.47 0.03 -26.65
CA PRO A 4 -8.45 1.01 -25.56
C PRO A 4 -8.17 2.41 -26.14
N HIS A 5 -9.16 3.30 -26.09
CA HIS A 5 -8.95 4.73 -26.36
C HIS A 5 -8.26 5.35 -25.14
N PHE A 6 -6.94 5.56 -25.23
CA PHE A 6 -6.16 6.29 -24.21
C PHE A 6 -6.45 7.80 -24.19
N GLU A 7 -7.20 8.33 -25.15
CA GLU A 7 -7.48 9.76 -25.36
C GLU A 7 -8.47 10.38 -24.34
N GLY A 8 -8.79 9.70 -23.23
CA GLY A 8 -9.77 10.20 -22.26
C GLY A 8 -9.49 9.91 -20.78
N LEU A 9 -8.36 9.31 -20.40
CA LEU A 9 -8.08 8.98 -18.99
C LEU A 9 -8.00 10.23 -18.12
N TRP A 10 -7.38 11.28 -18.63
CA TRP A 10 -7.31 12.60 -18.00
C TRP A 10 -8.66 13.32 -17.91
N ARG A 11 -9.70 12.85 -18.61
CA ARG A 11 -11.08 13.37 -18.51
C ARG A 11 -11.97 12.50 -17.61
N ASN A 12 -11.49 11.34 -17.17
CA ASN A 12 -12.21 10.45 -16.28
C ASN A 12 -11.92 10.82 -14.82
N SER A 13 -12.91 11.41 -14.15
CA SER A 13 -12.77 11.90 -12.78
C SER A 13 -12.51 10.79 -11.75
N ASP A 14 -13.04 9.58 -11.95
CA ASP A 14 -12.78 8.45 -11.08
C ASP A 14 -11.34 7.93 -11.23
N PHE A 15 -10.82 7.93 -12.47
CA PHE A 15 -9.41 7.61 -12.72
C PHE A 15 -8.48 8.62 -12.07
N LEU A 16 -8.74 9.92 -12.23
CA LEU A 16 -7.89 10.96 -11.63
C LEU A 16 -7.89 10.89 -10.10
N LYS A 17 -9.04 10.64 -9.46
CA LYS A 17 -9.13 10.45 -8.01
C LYS A 17 -8.31 9.25 -7.55
N LEU A 18 -8.44 8.11 -8.24
CA LEU A 18 -7.67 6.92 -7.94
C LEU A 18 -6.16 7.18 -8.14
N TRP A 19 -5.79 7.80 -9.26
CA TRP A 19 -4.40 8.06 -9.61
C TRP A 19 -3.73 8.99 -8.59
N ALA A 20 -4.38 10.10 -8.23
CA ALA A 20 -3.86 11.02 -7.23
C ALA A 20 -3.76 10.36 -5.84
N GLY A 21 -4.82 9.66 -5.41
CA GLY A 21 -4.83 8.96 -4.13
C GLY A 21 -3.76 7.88 -4.04
N GLN A 22 -3.61 7.05 -5.09
CA GLN A 22 -2.58 6.02 -5.17
C GLN A 22 -1.17 6.62 -5.27
N THR A 23 -1.00 7.75 -5.94
CA THR A 23 0.31 8.42 -6.01
C THR A 23 0.77 8.86 -4.62
N VAL A 24 -0.11 9.56 -3.87
CA VAL A 24 0.19 9.96 -2.48
C VAL A 24 0.41 8.73 -1.60
N SER A 25 -0.42 7.71 -1.76
CA SER A 25 -0.37 6.46 -1.02
C SER A 25 0.97 5.73 -1.22
N VAL A 26 1.42 5.55 -2.46
CA VAL A 26 2.69 4.89 -2.79
C VAL A 26 3.87 5.75 -2.37
N PHE A 27 3.81 7.07 -2.60
CA PHE A 27 4.86 7.99 -2.17
C PHE A 27 5.08 7.94 -0.65
N GLY A 28 4.00 7.98 0.13
CA GLY A 28 4.05 7.81 1.57
C GLY A 28 4.67 6.46 1.97
N SER A 29 4.27 5.37 1.32
CA SER A 29 4.85 4.04 1.58
C SER A 29 6.36 4.00 1.31
N LEU A 30 6.85 4.64 0.25
CA LEU A 30 8.28 4.73 -0.03
C LEU A 30 9.02 5.50 1.08
N ILE A 31 8.47 6.63 1.53
CA ILE A 31 9.04 7.38 2.65
C ILE A 31 9.07 6.51 3.90
N THR A 32 7.95 5.88 4.27
CA THR A 32 7.85 5.01 5.45
C THR A 32 8.85 3.85 5.40
N GLY A 33 9.05 3.25 4.22
CA GLY A 33 10.01 2.15 4.02
C GLY A 33 11.46 2.55 4.33
N PHE A 34 11.84 3.80 4.09
CA PHE A 34 13.15 4.32 4.49
C PHE A 34 13.15 4.89 5.92
N ALA A 35 12.08 5.57 6.32
CA ALA A 35 11.97 6.25 7.59
C ALA A 35 11.93 5.27 8.76
N LEU A 36 11.18 4.17 8.67
CA LEU A 36 11.04 3.20 9.77
C LEU A 36 12.39 2.60 10.19
N PRO A 37 13.25 2.06 9.30
CA PRO A 37 14.59 1.59 9.66
C PRO A 37 15.47 2.70 10.24
N LEU A 38 15.44 3.90 9.65
CA LEU A 38 16.26 5.03 10.11
C LEU A 38 15.84 5.49 11.51
N VAL A 39 14.53 5.60 11.77
CA VAL A 39 14.00 5.94 13.09
C VAL A 39 14.38 4.85 14.10
N ALA A 40 14.23 3.57 13.74
CA ALA A 40 14.62 2.46 14.61
C ALA A 40 16.11 2.54 15.00
N ILE A 41 17.00 2.83 14.06
CA ILE A 41 18.44 2.96 14.33
C ILE A 41 18.74 4.23 15.13
N LEU A 42 18.30 5.39 14.64
CA LEU A 42 18.73 6.69 15.15
C LEU A 42 18.06 7.07 16.47
N THR A 43 16.79 6.68 16.65
CA THR A 43 16.00 7.08 17.84
C THR A 43 15.85 5.95 18.85
N LEU A 44 15.63 4.72 18.38
CA LEU A 44 15.41 3.55 19.25
C LEU A 44 16.68 2.74 19.49
N GLN A 45 17.81 3.10 18.86
CA GLN A 45 19.09 2.39 18.96
C GLN A 45 18.95 0.90 18.66
N ALA A 46 18.09 0.56 17.70
CA ALA A 46 17.78 -0.80 17.33
C ALA A 46 19.01 -1.53 16.77
N SER A 47 19.19 -2.78 17.18
CA SER A 47 20.23 -3.66 16.66
C SER A 47 19.97 -4.07 15.20
N PRO A 48 20.99 -4.50 14.44
CA PRO A 48 20.81 -4.98 13.07
C PRO A 48 19.77 -6.09 12.93
N PHE A 49 19.69 -6.98 13.92
CA PHE A 49 18.68 -8.05 13.94
C PHE A 49 17.25 -7.51 14.07
N GLN A 50 17.04 -6.50 14.90
CA GLN A 50 15.72 -5.86 15.04
C GLN A 50 15.29 -5.13 13.76
N VAL A 51 16.24 -4.47 13.09
CA VAL A 51 15.97 -3.83 11.79
C VAL A 51 15.66 -4.88 10.71
N ALA A 52 16.37 -6.01 10.69
CA ALA A 52 16.06 -7.12 9.79
C ALA A 52 14.64 -7.67 10.05
N LEU A 53 14.22 -7.75 11.32
CA LEU A 53 12.88 -8.19 11.69
C LEU A 53 11.79 -7.23 11.19
N LEU A 54 12.05 -5.91 11.17
CA LEU A 54 11.13 -4.93 10.56
C LEU A 54 10.91 -5.22 9.06
N GLY A 55 11.97 -5.54 8.33
CA GLY A 55 11.86 -5.93 6.91
C GLY A 55 11.07 -7.22 6.71
N VAL A 56 11.24 -8.21 7.61
CA VAL A 56 10.40 -9.42 7.59
C VAL A 56 8.94 -9.07 7.88
N ALA A 57 8.68 -8.21 8.86
CA ALA A 57 7.33 -7.79 9.22
C ALA A 57 6.61 -7.02 8.09
N GLU A 58 7.36 -6.33 7.22
CA GLU A 58 6.81 -5.68 6.02
C GLU A 58 6.34 -6.69 4.98
N LEU A 59 7.11 -7.77 4.76
CA LEU A 59 6.81 -8.77 3.73
C LEU A 59 5.88 -9.89 4.21
N ALA A 60 5.96 -10.24 5.50
CA ALA A 60 5.28 -11.40 6.07
C ALA A 60 3.75 -11.39 5.86
N PRO A 61 3.01 -10.27 6.04
CA PRO A 61 1.57 -10.29 5.84
C PRO A 61 1.18 -10.67 4.41
N GLY A 62 1.90 -10.12 3.42
CA GLY A 62 1.68 -10.45 2.01
C GLY A 62 1.98 -11.91 1.70
N MET A 63 3.05 -12.45 2.28
CA MET A 63 3.45 -13.84 2.06
C MET A 63 2.52 -14.85 2.77
N LEU A 64 2.12 -14.55 4.01
CA LEU A 64 1.30 -15.44 4.84
C LEU A 64 -0.18 -15.41 4.43
N PHE A 65 -0.68 -14.23 4.08
CA PHE A 65 -2.12 -14.02 3.85
C PHE A 65 -2.47 -13.73 2.40
N GLY A 66 -1.51 -13.49 1.50
CA GLY A 66 -1.77 -13.01 0.14
C GLY A 66 -2.72 -13.89 -0.68
N LEU A 67 -2.56 -15.22 -0.62
CA LEU A 67 -3.44 -16.14 -1.36
C LEU A 67 -4.88 -16.11 -0.83
N PHE A 68 -5.04 -16.20 0.49
CA PHE A 68 -6.35 -16.20 1.14
C PHE A 68 -7.05 -14.85 1.02
N ALA A 69 -6.29 -13.77 1.22
CA ALA A 69 -6.76 -12.41 1.06
C ALA A 69 -7.20 -12.17 -0.39
N GLY A 70 -6.43 -12.57 -1.40
CA GLY A 70 -6.81 -12.44 -2.80
C GLY A 70 -8.14 -13.12 -3.12
N ALA A 71 -8.27 -14.40 -2.76
CA ALA A 71 -9.50 -15.18 -2.98
C ALA A 71 -10.72 -14.58 -2.26
N TRP A 72 -10.52 -13.98 -1.08
CA TRP A 72 -11.59 -13.32 -0.35
C TRP A 72 -11.95 -11.96 -0.97
N VAL A 73 -10.96 -11.13 -1.27
CA VAL A 73 -11.12 -9.80 -1.86
C VAL A 73 -11.85 -9.86 -3.20
N ASP A 74 -11.61 -10.89 -4.00
CA ASP A 74 -12.28 -11.09 -5.29
C ASP A 74 -13.82 -11.21 -5.18
N ARG A 75 -14.32 -11.62 -4.00
CA ARG A 75 -15.76 -11.74 -3.72
C ARG A 75 -16.39 -10.46 -3.18
N LEU A 76 -15.58 -9.46 -2.84
CA LEU A 76 -16.03 -8.22 -2.20
C LEU A 76 -16.19 -7.07 -3.22
N ARG A 77 -16.96 -6.05 -2.82
CA ARG A 77 -17.07 -4.82 -3.63
C ARG A 77 -15.76 -4.05 -3.55
N ARG A 78 -15.10 -3.87 -4.70
CA ARG A 78 -13.75 -3.27 -4.82
C ARG A 78 -13.66 -1.87 -4.22
N LYS A 79 -14.58 -0.96 -4.55
CA LYS A 79 -14.50 0.45 -4.15
C LYS A 79 -14.58 0.67 -2.63
N PRO A 80 -15.58 0.14 -1.89
CA PRO A 80 -15.60 0.25 -0.43
C PRO A 80 -14.39 -0.41 0.25
N LEU A 81 -13.95 -1.55 -0.28
CA LEU A 81 -12.80 -2.26 0.25
C LEU A 81 -11.51 -1.44 0.13
N MET A 82 -11.25 -0.84 -1.03
CA MET A 82 -10.09 0.04 -1.23
C MET A 82 -10.12 1.23 -0.26
N ILE A 83 -11.27 1.87 -0.09
CA ILE A 83 -11.41 3.00 0.85
C ILE A 83 -11.12 2.56 2.28
N LEU A 84 -11.69 1.45 2.73
CA LEU A 84 -11.50 0.96 4.09
C LEU A 84 -10.05 0.53 4.34
N ALA A 85 -9.40 -0.10 3.35
CA ALA A 85 -7.99 -0.47 3.42
C ALA A 85 -7.08 0.75 3.51
N ASP A 86 -7.30 1.76 2.65
CA ASP A 86 -6.52 3.01 2.68
C ASP A 86 -6.71 3.77 4.00
N LEU A 87 -7.93 3.82 4.54
CA LEU A 87 -8.20 4.41 5.86
C LEU A 87 -7.55 3.64 7.00
N GLY A 88 -7.64 2.31 6.99
CA GLY A 88 -6.98 1.47 7.99
C GLY A 88 -5.46 1.65 7.97
N ARG A 89 -4.89 1.74 6.77
CA ARG A 89 -3.46 1.99 6.58
C ARG A 89 -3.05 3.37 7.10
N ALA A 90 -3.84 4.40 6.82
CA ALA A 90 -3.58 5.77 7.29
C ALA A 90 -3.75 5.93 8.82
N ALA A 91 -4.54 5.07 9.47
CA ALA A 91 -4.70 5.09 10.92
C ALA A 91 -3.56 4.34 11.65
N LEU A 92 -2.94 3.37 10.99
CA LEU A 92 -1.87 2.55 11.55
C LEU A 92 -0.48 3.18 11.44
N LEU A 93 -0.27 4.02 10.41
CA LEU A 93 0.96 4.75 10.13
C LEU A 93 0.88 6.19 10.66
#